data_AF-A0A4Z0P5N4-F1
#
_entry.id   AF-A0A4Z0P5N4-F1
#
_cell.length_a   1.000
_cell.length_b   1.000
_cell.length_c   1.000
_cell.angle_alpha   90.00
_cell.angle_beta   90.00
_cell.angle_gamma   90.00
#
_symmetry.space_group_name_H-M   'P 1'
#
loop_
_entity.id
_entity.type
_entity.pdbx_description
1 polymer ?
#
loop_
_entity_poly.entity_id
_entity_poly.type
_entity_poly.pdbx_seq_one_letter_code
_entity_poly.pdbx_strand_id
1 'polypeptide(L)'
;MQTATTTKATTATVAAHLSAYTGPLANFLKRQAEVKAAAAEQQAALQAMRANITGLVSDPHLFTDTERLLTNDSVYQCESIPQLQRWFRNVYRVYQEREGSLQLGFADGSYIQLSVATA
;
A
#
# COMPACT_ATOMS: atom_id res chain seq x y z
N MET A 1 -2.73 23.22 33.27
CA MET A 1 -2.45 22.38 32.09
C MET A 1 -0.95 22.13 31.99
N GLN A 2 -0.50 20.98 32.47
CA GLN A 2 0.87 20.43 32.49
C GLN A 2 0.62 18.90 32.60
N THR A 3 1.17 17.94 31.86
CA THR A 3 2.44 17.79 31.14
C THR A 3 2.29 16.60 30.18
N ALA A 4 2.65 16.74 28.90
CA ALA A 4 2.76 15.61 27.95
C ALA A 4 4.07 15.67 27.14
N THR A 5 5.13 16.17 27.77
CA THR A 5 6.44 16.41 27.11
C THR A 5 7.53 15.45 27.59
N THR A 6 7.27 14.65 28.63
CA THR A 6 8.30 13.86 29.32
C THR A 6 8.46 12.42 28.81
N THR A 7 7.58 11.93 27.92
CA THR A 7 7.64 10.54 27.44
C THR A 7 8.66 10.35 26.31
N LYS A 8 8.90 11.36 25.46
CA LYS A 8 9.86 11.26 24.35
C LYS A 8 11.32 11.35 24.79
N ALA A 9 11.61 12.19 25.79
CA ALA A 9 12.97 12.37 26.32
C ALA A 9 13.47 11.14 27.09
N THR A 10 12.59 10.45 27.83
CA THR A 10 12.94 9.23 28.55
C THR A 10 13.23 8.05 27.60
N THR A 11 12.55 7.94 26.44
CA THR A 11 12.81 6.84 25.49
C THR A 11 14.20 6.92 24.86
N ALA A 12 14.67 8.12 24.50
CA ALA A 12 15.99 8.33 23.91
C ALA A 12 17.13 8.09 24.92
N THR A 13 16.93 8.50 26.18
CA THR A 13 17.92 8.32 27.25
C THR A 13 18.02 6.86 27.71
N VAL A 14 16.89 6.14 27.76
CA VAL A 14 16.88 4.70 28.03
C VAL A 14 17.50 3.92 26.86
N ALA A 15 17.29 4.36 25.62
CA ALA A 15 17.90 3.73 24.45
C ALA A 15 19.44 3.77 24.46
N ALA A 16 20.03 4.85 25.01
CA ALA A 16 21.47 5.01 25.15
C ALA A 16 22.11 4.02 26.15
N HIS A 17 21.33 3.48 27.09
CA HIS A 17 21.80 2.50 28.09
C HIS A 17 21.36 1.05 27.78
N LEU A 18 20.71 0.80 26.64
CA LEU A 18 20.21 -0.55 26.26
C LEU A 18 21.31 -1.61 26.14
N SER A 19 22.52 -1.21 25.72
CA SER A 19 23.67 -2.12 25.56
C SER A 19 24.26 -2.63 26.89
N ALA A 20 23.85 -2.06 28.03
CA ALA A 20 24.32 -2.45 29.35
C ALA A 20 23.41 -3.49 30.05
N TYR A 21 22.22 -3.78 29.49
CA TYR A 21 21.32 -4.76 30.07
C TYR A 21 21.78 -6.18 29.69
N THR A 22 22.03 -7.00 30.70
CA THR A 22 22.27 -8.44 30.57
C THR A 22 21.10 -9.22 31.19
N GLY A 23 20.85 -10.44 30.72
CA GLY A 23 19.77 -11.30 31.23
C GLY A 23 18.41 -11.12 30.53
N PRO A 24 17.29 -11.46 31.20
CA PRO A 24 15.96 -11.57 30.57
C PRO A 24 15.45 -10.30 29.88
N LEU A 25 15.78 -9.12 30.41
CA LEU A 25 15.38 -7.83 29.85
C LEU A 25 16.09 -7.56 28.50
N ALA A 26 17.36 -7.94 28.36
CA ALA A 26 18.10 -7.80 27.10
C ALA A 26 17.48 -8.66 25.98
N ASN A 27 17.11 -9.89 26.31
CA ASN A 27 16.43 -10.81 25.39
C ASN A 27 15.04 -10.27 24.98
N PHE A 28 14.30 -9.69 25.92
CA PHE A 28 13.02 -9.04 25.63
C PHE A 28 13.19 -7.86 24.67
N LEU A 29 14.15 -6.97 24.92
CA LEU A 29 14.42 -5.80 24.09
C LEU A 29 14.89 -6.18 22.69
N LYS A 30 15.76 -7.20 22.58
CA LYS A 30 16.19 -7.76 21.30
C LYS A 30 14.99 -8.29 20.52
N ARG A 31 14.13 -9.09 21.15
CA ARG A 31 12.92 -9.63 20.53
C ARG A 31 11.93 -8.54 20.14
N GLN A 32 11.83 -7.48 20.96
CA GLN A 32 11.00 -6.32 20.63
C GLN A 32 11.53 -5.58 19.40
N ALA A 33 12.84 -5.43 19.26
CA ALA A 33 13.46 -4.83 18.08
C ALA A 33 13.24 -5.68 16.82
N GLU A 34 13.37 -7.01 16.93
CA GLU A 34 13.09 -7.96 15.85
C GLU A 34 11.63 -7.87 15.38
N VAL A 35 10.66 -7.85 16.32
CA VAL A 35 9.23 -7.71 15.99
C VAL A 35 8.93 -6.34 15.35
N LYS A 36 9.56 -5.26 15.83
CA LYS A 36 9.41 -3.93 15.23
C LYS A 36 9.97 -3.87 13.81
N ALA A 37 11.12 -4.49 13.57
CA ALA A 37 11.71 -4.58 12.24
C ALA A 37 10.80 -5.37 11.28
N ALA A 38 10.32 -6.54 11.69
CA ALA A 38 9.40 -7.35 10.90
C ALA A 38 8.08 -6.61 10.60
N ALA A 39 7.53 -5.87 11.56
CA ALA A 39 6.34 -5.06 11.34
C ALA A 39 6.59 -3.91 10.35
N ALA A 40 7.77 -3.27 10.39
CA ALA A 40 8.15 -2.23 9.44
C ALA A 40 8.30 -2.78 8.01
N GLU A 41 8.91 -3.95 7.86
CA GLU A 41 9.04 -4.65 6.57
C GLU A 41 7.66 -5.03 6.00
N GLN A 42 6.77 -5.57 6.84
CA GLN A 42 5.41 -5.90 6.43
C GLN A 42 4.65 -4.66 5.98
N GLN A 43 4.78 -3.55 6.69
CA GLN A 43 4.14 -2.29 6.33
C GLN A 43 4.69 -1.73 5.00
N ALA A 44 6.00 -1.81 4.77
CA ALA A 44 6.62 -1.41 3.51
C ALA A 44 6.10 -2.29 2.35
N ALA A 45 5.97 -3.59 2.56
CA ALA A 45 5.41 -4.51 1.56
C ALA A 45 3.95 -4.19 1.22
N LEU A 46 3.11 -3.89 2.23
CA LEU A 46 1.73 -3.46 2.02
C LEU A 46 1.67 -2.18 1.20
N GLN A 47 2.46 -1.16 1.55
CA GLN A 47 2.50 0.11 0.82
C GLN A 47 2.93 -0.08 -0.64
N ALA A 48 3.98 -0.88 -0.88
CA ALA A 48 4.44 -1.19 -2.23
C ALA A 48 3.35 -1.89 -3.07
N MET A 49 2.66 -2.89 -2.49
CA MET A 49 1.57 -3.59 -3.20
C MET A 49 0.39 -2.67 -3.50
N ARG A 50 0.01 -1.82 -2.55
CA ARG A 50 -1.05 -0.81 -2.77
C ARG A 50 -0.68 0.13 -3.91
N ALA A 51 0.54 0.66 -3.91
CA ALA A 51 1.05 1.53 -4.96
C ALA A 51 1.00 0.86 -6.35
N ASN A 52 1.41 -0.41 -6.44
CA ASN A 52 1.37 -1.17 -7.70
C ASN A 52 -0.06 -1.33 -8.23
N ILE A 53 -1.03 -1.65 -7.36
CA ILE A 53 -2.43 -1.79 -7.77
C ILE A 53 -3.00 -0.43 -8.22
N THR A 54 -2.76 0.63 -7.45
CA THR A 54 -3.22 1.98 -7.80
C THR A 54 -2.56 2.51 -9.06
N GLY A 55 -1.32 2.09 -9.36
CA GLY A 55 -0.62 2.40 -10.59
C GLY A 55 -1.29 1.80 -11.81
N LEU A 56 -1.74 0.54 -11.74
CA LEU A 56 -2.45 -0.10 -12.85
C LEU A 56 -3.78 0.56 -13.18
N VAL A 57 -4.55 0.97 -12.17
CA VAL A 57 -5.83 1.66 -12.41
C VAL A 57 -5.66 3.14 -12.75
N SER A 58 -4.44 3.69 -12.71
CA SER A 58 -4.23 5.12 -12.93
C SER A 58 -4.45 5.58 -14.38
N ASP A 59 -4.48 4.65 -15.34
CA ASP A 59 -4.71 4.95 -16.75
C ASP A 59 -6.17 5.40 -16.99
N PRO A 60 -6.40 6.68 -17.35
CA PRO A 60 -7.74 7.23 -17.54
C PRO A 60 -8.43 6.72 -18.81
N HIS A 61 -7.70 6.11 -19.75
CA HIS A 61 -8.28 5.53 -20.97
C HIS A 61 -8.82 4.12 -20.74
N LEU A 62 -8.33 3.44 -19.71
CA LEU A 62 -8.73 2.09 -19.36
C LEU A 62 -9.67 2.04 -18.15
N PHE A 63 -9.58 2.98 -17.22
CA PHE A 63 -10.38 3.01 -16.01
C PHE A 63 -11.07 4.36 -15.82
N THR A 64 -12.33 4.30 -15.39
CA THR A 64 -13.09 5.49 -15.02
C THR A 64 -12.62 6.06 -13.70
N ASP A 65 -12.87 7.35 -13.46
CA ASP A 65 -12.54 8.00 -12.18
C ASP A 65 -13.24 7.33 -10.99
N THR A 66 -14.47 6.87 -11.17
CA THR A 66 -15.22 6.11 -10.15
C THR A 66 -14.52 4.80 -9.81
N GLU A 67 -14.07 4.03 -10.81
CA GLU A 67 -13.33 2.78 -10.58
C GLU A 67 -12.00 3.02 -9.87
N ARG A 68 -11.31 4.11 -10.23
CA ARG A 68 -10.07 4.54 -9.59
C ARG A 68 -10.26 4.85 -8.11
N LEU A 69 -11.28 5.65 -7.79
CA LEU A 69 -11.59 6.04 -6.41
C LEU A 69 -11.97 4.83 -5.56
N LEU A 70 -12.90 4.00 -6.03
CA LEU A 70 -13.34 2.80 -5.30
C LEU A 70 -12.19 1.80 -5.09
N THR A 71 -11.34 1.62 -6.10
CA THR A 71 -10.17 0.74 -5.98
C THR A 71 -9.18 1.30 -4.96
N ASN A 72 -8.91 2.61 -4.98
CA ASN A 72 -8.02 3.26 -4.02
C ASN A 72 -8.52 3.05 -2.57
N ASP A 73 -9.79 3.34 -2.32
CA ASP A 73 -10.39 3.19 -0.99
C ASP A 73 -10.32 1.75 -0.49
N SER A 74 -10.65 0.78 -1.35
CA SER A 74 -10.63 -0.65 -1.00
C SER A 74 -9.22 -1.16 -0.73
N VAL A 75 -8.25 -0.79 -1.57
CA VAL A 75 -6.85 -1.22 -1.48
C VAL A 75 -6.14 -0.56 -0.28
N TYR A 76 -6.44 0.70 0.00
CA TYR A 76 -5.85 1.43 1.12
C TYR A 76 -6.24 0.82 2.49
N GLN A 77 -7.49 0.34 2.61
CA GLN A 77 -7.99 -0.29 3.83
C GLN A 77 -7.54 -1.76 3.98
N CYS A 78 -6.98 -2.38 2.95
CA CYS A 78 -6.60 -3.79 2.99
C CYS A 78 -5.24 -3.99 3.69
N GLU A 79 -5.25 -4.68 4.84
CA GLU A 79 -4.04 -5.00 5.63
C GLU A 79 -3.46 -6.39 5.33
N SER A 80 -4.04 -7.10 4.36
CA SER A 80 -3.69 -8.50 4.05
C SER A 80 -2.91 -8.59 2.73
N ILE A 81 -1.63 -8.98 2.82
CA ILE A 81 -0.77 -9.20 1.64
C ILE A 81 -1.39 -10.19 0.63
N PRO A 82 -1.88 -11.38 1.03
CA PRO A 82 -2.49 -12.31 0.07
C PRO A 82 -3.74 -11.75 -0.62
N GLN A 83 -4.52 -10.92 0.06
CA GLN A 83 -5.67 -10.26 -0.57
C GLN A 83 -5.23 -9.20 -1.58
N LEU A 84 -4.21 -8.39 -1.25
CA LEU A 84 -3.62 -7.44 -2.18
C LEU A 84 -3.04 -8.14 -3.43
N GLN A 85 -2.40 -9.30 -3.27
CA GLN A 85 -1.93 -10.09 -4.41
C GLN A 85 -3.07 -10.57 -5.32
N ARG A 86 -4.20 -10.99 -4.75
CA ARG A 86 -5.40 -11.36 -5.52
C ARG A 86 -5.99 -10.14 -6.24
N TRP A 87 -6.05 -9.00 -5.56
CA TRP A 87 -6.43 -7.72 -6.15
C TRP A 87 -5.57 -7.37 -7.34
N PHE A 88 -4.24 -7.37 -7.16
CA PHE A 88 -3.28 -7.09 -8.22
C PHE A 88 -3.50 -7.99 -9.44
N ARG A 89 -3.62 -9.31 -9.24
CA ARG A 89 -3.87 -10.24 -10.34
C ARG A 89 -5.18 -9.96 -11.08
N ASN A 90 -6.25 -9.64 -10.36
CA ASN A 90 -7.55 -9.35 -10.96
C ASN A 90 -7.53 -8.03 -11.74
N VAL A 91 -6.96 -6.97 -11.15
CA VAL A 91 -6.81 -5.66 -11.79
C VAL A 91 -5.91 -5.78 -13.02
N TYR A 92 -4.80 -6.50 -12.93
CA TYR A 92 -3.91 -6.73 -14.05
C TYR A 92 -4.59 -7.48 -15.20
N ARG A 93 -5.40 -8.51 -14.89
CA ARG A 93 -6.18 -9.21 -15.92
C ARG A 93 -7.15 -8.27 -16.64
N VAL A 94 -7.91 -7.46 -15.88
CA VAL A 94 -8.85 -6.49 -16.46
C VAL A 94 -8.13 -5.43 -17.29
N TYR A 95 -6.99 -4.93 -16.81
CA TYR A 95 -6.12 -4.01 -17.54
C TYR A 95 -5.77 -4.59 -18.92
N GLN A 96 -5.26 -5.83 -18.97
CA GLN A 96 -4.86 -6.50 -20.21
C GLN A 96 -6.05 -6.74 -21.16
N GLU A 97 -7.20 -7.14 -20.63
CA GLU A 97 -8.44 -7.33 -21.41
C GLU A 97 -8.92 -6.00 -22.04
N ARG A 98 -8.90 -4.91 -21.29
CA ARG A 98 -9.28 -3.57 -21.76
C ARG A 98 -8.27 -3.02 -22.76
N GLU A 99 -6.98 -3.16 -22.50
CA GLU A 99 -5.91 -2.72 -23.41
C GLU A 99 -5.99 -3.48 -24.75
N GLY A 100 -6.19 -4.80 -24.73
CA GLY A 100 -6.37 -5.59 -25.95
C GLY A 100 -7.63 -5.20 -26.72
N SER A 101 -8.74 -4.92 -26.02
CA SER A 101 -9.97 -4.44 -26.64
C SER A 101 -9.80 -3.06 -27.27
N LEU A 102 -9.04 -2.19 -26.62
CA LEU A 102 -8.72 -0.86 -27.12
C LEU A 102 -7.90 -0.94 -28.41
N GLN A 103 -6.86 -1.79 -28.44
CA GLN A 103 -6.03 -2.01 -29.63
C GLN A 103 -6.84 -2.56 -30.80
N LEU A 104 -7.75 -3.51 -30.56
CA LEU A 104 -8.67 -4.02 -31.58
C LEU A 104 -9.62 -2.93 -32.10
N GLY A 105 -10.19 -2.11 -31.22
CA GLY A 105 -11.06 -1.01 -31.60
C GLY A 105 -10.34 0.05 -32.46
N PHE A 106 -9.06 0.30 -32.21
CA PHE A 106 -8.23 1.14 -33.08
C PHE A 106 -7.94 0.50 -34.43
N ALA A 107 -7.64 -0.80 -34.47
CA ALA A 107 -7.35 -1.52 -35.72
C ALA A 107 -8.57 -1.59 -36.65
N ASP A 108 -9.76 -1.79 -36.09
CA ASP A 108 -11.01 -1.89 -36.85
C ASP A 108 -11.69 -0.53 -37.10
N GLY A 109 -11.12 0.57 -36.58
CA GLY A 109 -11.65 1.93 -36.74
C GLY A 109 -12.99 2.19 -36.01
N SER A 110 -13.39 1.29 -35.11
CA SER A 110 -14.64 1.37 -34.34
C SER A 110 -14.50 2.09 -32.99
N TYR A 111 -13.34 2.70 -32.73
CA TYR A 111 -13.07 3.39 -31.47
C TYR A 111 -14.02 4.57 -31.26
N ILE A 112 -14.87 4.46 -30.22
CA ILE A 112 -15.66 5.56 -29.69
C ILE A 112 -14.98 6.02 -28.40
N GLN A 113 -14.38 7.20 -28.43
CA GLN A 113 -13.90 7.86 -27.21
C GLN A 113 -15.13 8.22 -26.37
N LEU A 114 -15.39 7.48 -25.29
CA LEU A 114 -16.38 7.86 -24.30
C LEU A 114 -15.85 9.10 -23.57
N SER A 115 -16.26 10.28 -24.02
CA SER A 115 -16.04 11.51 -23.26
C SER A 115 -16.86 11.41 -21.98
N VAL A 116 -16.22 11.04 -20.87
CA VAL A 116 -16.83 11.13 -19.55
C VAL A 116 -17.05 12.61 -19.29
N ALA A 117 -18.32 13.04 -19.33
CA ALA A 117 -18.70 14.40 -18.99
C ALA A 117 -18.35 14.62 -17.50
N THR A 118 -17.30 15.38 -17.25
CA THR A 118 -17.00 15.89 -15.92
C THR A 118 -18.13 16.85 -15.52
N ALA A 119 -18.85 16.51 -14.46
CA ALA A 119 -19.85 17.36 -13.81
C ALA A 119 -19.19 18.24 -12.74
#